data_AF-A0A544SX82-F1
#
_entry.id   AF-A0A544SX82-F1
#
_cell.length_a   1.000
_cell.length_b   1.000
_cell.length_c   1.000
_cell.angle_alpha   90.00
_cell.angle_beta   90.00
_cell.angle_gamma   90.00
#
_symmetry.space_group_name_H-M   'P 1'
#
loop_
_entity.id
_entity.type
_entity.pdbx_description
1 polymer ?
#
loop_
_entity_poly.entity_id
_entity_poly.type
_entity_poly.pdbx_seq_one_letter_code
_entity_poly.pdbx_strand_id
1 'polypeptide(L)'
;MVNELIEVYGTYSIPEEVYRLIQLEMNLQKEGLSLDTIGFIPITDYYYYSITPPDLIPFASTGGNGIHFGFLTDFHDVRVLKDAPIVCVSPTNDPPVRYIARNFEEFIPH
;
A
#
# COMPACT_ATOMS: atom_id res chain seq x y z
N MET A 1 -13.71 4.82 7.23
CA MET A 1 -12.71 5.42 6.32
C MET A 1 -11.70 6.36 7.00
N VAL A 2 -12.06 7.55 7.50
CA VAL A 2 -11.03 8.48 8.06
C VAL A 2 -10.28 7.89 9.26
N ASN A 3 -10.98 7.24 10.19
CA ASN A 3 -10.35 6.60 11.35
C ASN A 3 -9.48 5.40 10.95
N GLU A 4 -9.92 4.59 9.98
CA GLU A 4 -9.15 3.43 9.49
C GLU A 4 -7.86 3.87 8.79
N LEU A 5 -7.90 4.97 8.02
CA LEU A 5 -6.70 5.53 7.40
C LEU A 5 -5.70 6.07 8.44
N ILE A 6 -6.17 6.61 9.57
CA ILE A 6 -5.29 7.01 10.68
C ILE A 6 -4.61 5.77 11.29
N GLU A 7 -5.32 4.65 11.40
CA GLU A 7 -4.73 3.40 11.92
C GLU A 7 -3.64 2.84 10.98
N VAL A 8 -3.82 2.95 9.66
CA VAL A 8 -2.84 2.46 8.68
C VAL A 8 -1.62 3.38 8.57
N TYR A 9 -1.84 4.69 8.44
CA TYR A 9 -0.77 5.65 8.12
C TYR A 9 -0.17 6.35 9.35
N GLY A 10 -0.79 6.20 10.53
CA GLY A 10 -0.29 6.76 11.77
C GLY A 10 -0.10 8.28 11.69
N THR A 11 1.14 8.73 11.90
CA THR A 11 1.49 10.16 11.87
C THR A 11 1.88 10.69 10.50
N TYR A 12 1.93 9.82 9.48
CA TYR A 12 2.33 10.22 8.14
C TYR A 12 1.21 10.94 7.39
N SER A 13 1.59 11.91 6.58
CA SER A 13 0.71 12.45 5.55
C SER A 13 0.53 11.41 4.45
N ILE A 14 -0.72 11.10 4.13
CA ILE A 14 -1.07 10.14 3.07
C ILE A 14 -0.74 10.79 1.71
N PRO A 15 0.02 10.12 0.83
CA PRO A 15 0.30 10.64 -0.51
C PRO A 15 -0.99 10.89 -1.32
N GLU A 16 -1.00 11.94 -2.16
CA GLU A 16 -2.17 12.28 -2.98
C GLU A 16 -2.57 11.14 -3.91
N GLU A 17 -1.61 10.41 -4.45
CA GLU A 17 -1.88 9.34 -5.40
C GLU A 17 -2.50 8.11 -4.71
N VAL A 18 -2.24 7.90 -3.41
CA VAL A 18 -2.99 6.93 -2.60
C VAL A 18 -4.44 7.38 -2.40
N TYR A 19 -4.68 8.66 -2.11
CA TYR A 19 -6.05 9.18 -2.04
C TYR A 19 -6.80 9.00 -3.36
N ARG A 20 -6.13 9.25 -4.49
CA ARG A 20 -6.71 9.02 -5.83
C ARG A 20 -7.03 7.55 -6.07
N LEU A 21 -6.17 6.63 -5.62
CA LEU A 21 -6.44 5.18 -5.70
C LEU A 21 -7.68 4.79 -4.90
N ILE A 22 -7.81 5.29 -3.67
CA ILE A 22 -8.99 5.07 -2.82
C ILE A 22 -10.25 5.63 -3.49
N GLN A 23 -10.19 6.86 -4.01
CA GLN A 23 -11.31 7.48 -4.72
C GLN A 23 -11.72 6.71 -5.98
N LEU A 24 -10.75 6.17 -6.71
CA LEU A 24 -11.00 5.34 -7.89
C LEU A 24 -11.76 4.06 -7.50
N GLU A 25 -11.30 3.33 -6.48
CA GLU A 25 -12.01 2.14 -5.97
C GLU A 25 -13.43 2.49 -5.53
N MET A 26 -13.61 3.56 -4.75
CA MET A 26 -14.94 4.01 -4.30
C MET A 26 -15.87 4.36 -5.46
N ASN A 27 -15.35 4.90 -6.56
CA ASN A 27 -16.16 5.24 -7.73
C ASN A 27 -16.53 3.98 -8.52
N LEU A 28 -15.57 3.07 -8.73
CA LEU A 28 -15.81 1.78 -9.40
C LEU A 28 -16.85 0.95 -8.63
N GLN A 29 -16.79 0.92 -7.30
CA GLN A 29 -17.77 0.19 -6.48
C GLN A 29 -19.21 0.69 -6.68
N LYS A 30 -19.42 1.99 -6.94
CA LYS A 30 -20.76 2.54 -7.25
C LYS A 30 -21.31 2.01 -8.59
N GLU A 31 -20.41 1.61 -9.48
CA GLU A 31 -20.73 1.03 -10.79
C GLU A 31 -20.75 -0.51 -10.76
N GLY A 32 -20.55 -1.13 -9.59
CA GLY A 32 -20.46 -2.59 -9.45
C GLY A 32 -19.13 -3.18 -9.94
N LEU A 33 -18.09 -2.36 -10.05
CA LEU A 33 -16.73 -2.73 -10.45
C LEU A 33 -15.77 -2.65 -9.25
N SER A 34 -14.57 -3.22 -9.38
CA SER A 34 -13.50 -3.12 -8.38
C SER A 34 -12.11 -3.28 -9.02
N LEU A 35 -11.11 -2.63 -8.44
CA LEU A 35 -9.69 -2.79 -8.78
C LEU A 35 -9.15 -4.17 -8.42
N ASP A 36 -9.89 -4.99 -7.68
CA ASP A 36 -9.57 -6.42 -7.50
C ASP A 36 -9.42 -7.14 -8.85
N THR A 37 -10.19 -6.72 -9.86
CA THR A 37 -10.11 -7.27 -11.23
C THR A 37 -8.72 -7.15 -11.86
N ILE A 38 -7.90 -6.21 -11.41
CA ILE A 38 -6.51 -6.03 -11.85
C ILE A 38 -5.48 -6.33 -10.74
N GLY A 39 -5.94 -6.84 -9.59
CA GLY A 39 -5.08 -7.17 -8.45
C GLY A 39 -4.39 -5.95 -7.83
N PHE A 40 -5.07 -4.81 -7.74
CA PHE A 40 -4.49 -3.59 -7.17
C PHE A 40 -5.50 -2.78 -6.33
N ILE A 41 -5.89 -3.34 -5.21
CA ILE A 41 -6.94 -2.81 -4.32
C ILE A 41 -6.29 -1.90 -3.26
N PRO A 42 -6.76 -0.66 -3.05
CA PRO A 42 -6.27 0.18 -1.96
C PRO A 42 -6.51 -0.48 -0.60
N ILE A 43 -5.51 -0.45 0.26
CA ILE A 43 -5.65 -0.86 1.66
C ILE A 43 -6.11 0.38 2.45
N THR A 44 -7.32 0.30 3.00
CA THR A 44 -7.92 1.39 3.78
C THR A 44 -8.08 1.07 5.26
N ASP A 45 -7.86 -0.19 5.66
CA ASP A 45 -8.01 -0.71 7.00
C ASP A 45 -6.76 -1.50 7.45
N TYR A 46 -6.77 -1.97 8.69
CA TYR A 46 -5.64 -2.66 9.29
C TYR A 46 -5.30 -3.94 8.52
N TYR A 47 -4.13 -3.96 7.88
CA TYR A 47 -3.66 -5.08 7.06
C TYR A 47 -2.39 -5.66 7.66
N TYR A 48 -2.48 -6.87 8.23
CA TYR A 48 -1.35 -7.49 8.92
C TYR A 48 -1.15 -8.94 8.50
N TYR A 49 0.04 -9.20 7.97
CA TYR A 49 0.61 -10.55 7.88
C TYR A 49 1.87 -10.60 8.74
N SER A 50 2.10 -11.70 9.45
CA SER A 50 3.24 -11.85 10.36
C SER A 50 4.62 -11.67 9.70
N ILE A 51 4.69 -11.84 8.37
CA ILE A 51 5.90 -11.66 7.56
C ILE A 51 6.12 -10.21 7.10
N THR A 52 5.15 -9.33 7.33
CA THR A 52 5.22 -7.91 6.97
C THR A 52 6.25 -7.22 7.86
N PRO A 53 7.21 -6.46 7.30
CA PRO A 53 8.13 -5.67 8.11
C PRO A 53 7.35 -4.73 9.03
N PRO A 54 7.78 -4.58 10.31
CA PRO A 54 7.04 -3.79 11.30
C PRO A 54 7.02 -2.28 11.01
N ASP A 55 7.91 -1.81 10.13
CA ASP A 55 8.04 -0.43 9.69
C ASP A 55 7.48 -0.19 8.27
N LEU A 56 6.80 -1.20 7.70
CA LEU A 56 6.09 -1.10 6.44
C LEU A 56 4.70 -0.49 6.65
N ILE A 57 4.34 0.48 5.82
CA ILE A 57 2.98 1.00 5.72
C ILE A 57 2.33 0.50 4.42
N PRO A 58 1.42 -0.48 4.48
CA PRO A 58 0.74 -1.01 3.29
C PRO A 58 -0.19 0.03 2.66
N PHE A 59 -0.22 0.10 1.33
CA PHE A 59 -1.14 0.98 0.60
C PHE A 59 -1.99 0.28 -0.47
N ALA A 60 -1.56 -0.89 -0.96
CA ALA A 60 -2.34 -1.66 -1.92
C ALA A 60 -2.12 -3.17 -1.74
N SER A 61 -3.15 -3.98 -1.99
CA SER A 61 -3.08 -5.44 -2.00
C SER A 61 -3.48 -6.01 -3.35
N THR A 62 -3.10 -7.26 -3.62
CA THR A 62 -3.57 -7.98 -4.80
C THR A 62 -4.85 -8.78 -4.56
N GLY A 63 -5.57 -8.53 -3.45
CA GLY A 63 -6.82 -9.23 -3.09
C GLY A 63 -6.66 -10.68 -2.60
N GLY A 64 -5.52 -11.33 -2.87
CA GLY A 64 -5.29 -12.74 -2.55
C GLY A 64 -3.88 -13.03 -2.01
N ASN A 65 -3.77 -14.16 -1.28
CA ASN A 65 -2.51 -14.72 -0.77
C ASN A 65 -1.68 -13.79 0.15
N GLY A 66 -2.28 -12.70 0.63
CA GLY A 66 -1.59 -11.72 1.47
C GLY A 66 -0.54 -10.88 0.74
N ILE A 67 -0.56 -10.86 -0.60
CA ILE A 67 0.41 -10.09 -1.38
C ILE A 67 0.01 -8.61 -1.34
N HIS A 68 0.96 -7.75 -0.97
CA HIS A 68 0.71 -6.32 -0.81
C HIS A 68 1.94 -5.47 -1.06
N PHE A 69 1.70 -4.19 -1.37
CA PHE A 69 2.69 -3.15 -1.57
C PHE A 69 2.65 -2.17 -0.41
N GLY A 70 3.82 -1.67 -0.01
CA GLY A 70 3.92 -0.73 1.08
C GLY A 70 5.15 0.18 1.00
N PHE A 71 5.09 1.27 1.77
CA PHE A 71 6.18 2.20 2.00
C PHE A 71 7.07 1.67 3.12
N LEU A 72 8.35 1.43 2.85
CA LEU A 72 9.31 1.03 3.87
C LEU A 72 9.89 2.27 4.54
N THR A 73 9.55 2.50 5.81
CA THR A 73 9.86 3.78 6.48
C THR A 73 11.24 3.83 7.14
N ASP A 74 11.95 2.70 7.18
CA ASP A 74 13.20 2.52 7.93
C ASP A 74 13.06 2.99 9.38
N PHE A 75 12.07 2.41 10.06
CA PHE A 75 11.72 2.75 11.45
C PHE A 75 11.51 4.26 11.69
N HIS A 76 10.85 4.94 10.75
CA HIS A 76 10.58 6.38 10.73
C HIS A 76 11.78 7.29 10.40
N ASP A 77 12.87 6.77 9.83
CA ASP A 77 13.92 7.64 9.28
C ASP A 77 13.40 8.41 8.05
N VAL A 78 12.61 7.73 7.19
CA VAL A 78 11.92 8.38 6.08
C VAL A 78 10.69 9.14 6.61
N ARG A 79 10.70 10.47 6.54
CA ARG A 79 9.61 11.33 7.05
C ARG A 79 8.47 11.57 6.06
N VAL A 80 8.73 11.40 4.77
CA VAL A 80 7.78 11.65 3.69
C VAL A 80 7.57 10.36 2.92
N LEU A 81 6.37 9.79 2.97
CA LEU A 81 6.09 8.48 2.35
C LEU A 81 6.32 8.45 0.84
N LYS A 82 6.14 9.59 0.16
CA LYS A 82 6.43 9.70 -1.26
C LYS A 82 7.89 9.38 -1.60
N ASP A 83 8.81 9.64 -0.66
CA ASP A 83 10.24 9.39 -0.81
C ASP A 83 10.67 8.00 -0.29
N ALA A 84 9.76 7.26 0.33
CA ALA A 84 10.05 5.94 0.89
C ALA A 84 10.20 4.88 -0.20
N PRO A 85 11.15 3.94 -0.06
CA PRO A 85 11.20 2.75 -0.89
C PRO A 85 9.86 2.01 -0.94
N ILE A 86 9.48 1.54 -2.12
CA ILE A 86 8.33 0.68 -2.30
C ILE A 86 8.77 -0.77 -2.31
N VAL A 87 8.16 -1.58 -1.45
CA VAL A 87 8.38 -3.03 -1.44
C VAL A 87 7.08 -3.77 -1.68
N CYS A 88 7.21 -4.98 -2.22
CA CYS A 88 6.14 -5.96 -2.35
C CYS A 88 6.41 -7.08 -1.34
N VAL A 89 5.43 -7.35 -0.48
CA VAL A 89 5.43 -8.51 0.40
C VAL A 89 4.59 -9.59 -0.28
N SER A 90 5.15 -10.79 -0.40
CA SER A 90 4.53 -11.98 -0.97
C SER A 90 4.78 -13.15 -0.01
N PRO A 91 3.85 -13.44 0.93
CA PRO A 91 4.08 -14.41 2.01
C PRO A 91 4.50 -15.81 1.57
N THR A 92 4.12 -16.21 0.36
CA THR A 92 4.42 -17.54 -0.20
C THR A 92 5.74 -17.61 -0.97
N ASN A 93 6.42 -16.48 -1.20
CA ASN A 93 7.68 -16.42 -1.94
C ASN A 93 8.89 -16.45 -1.01
N ASP A 94 10.04 -16.88 -1.54
CA ASP A 94 11.34 -16.81 -0.87
C ASP A 94 12.37 -16.08 -1.77
N PRO A 95 12.89 -14.91 -1.37
CA PRO A 95 12.52 -14.16 -0.18
C PRO A 95 11.09 -13.58 -0.27
N PRO A 96 10.40 -13.39 0.88
CA PRO A 96 9.02 -12.93 0.91
C PRO A 96 8.87 -11.43 0.68
N VAL A 97 9.95 -10.65 0.81
CA VAL A 97 9.94 -9.19 0.59
C VAL A 97 10.82 -8.88 -0.61
N ARG A 98 10.29 -8.07 -1.53
CA ARG A 98 10.98 -7.65 -2.75
C ARG A 98 10.98 -6.14 -2.85
N TYR A 99 12.14 -5.58 -3.12
CA TYR A 99 12.27 -4.18 -3.49
C TYR A 99 11.67 -3.93 -4.87
N ILE A 100 10.82 -2.91 -5.01
CA ILE A 100 10.10 -2.60 -6.24
C ILE A 100 10.55 -1.29 -6.85
N ALA A 101 10.65 -0.22 -6.05
CA ALA A 101 11.02 1.11 -6.53
C ALA A 101 11.69 1.94 -5.44
N ARG A 102 12.45 2.96 -5.83
CA ARG A 102 13.11 3.90 -4.89
C ARG A 102 12.13 4.79 -4.16
N ASN A 103 11.02 5.12 -4.80
CA ASN A 103 10.03 6.04 -4.29
C ASN A 103 8.70 5.81 -5.04
N PHE A 104 7.67 6.55 -4.64
CA PHE A 104 6.34 6.36 -5.21
C PHE A 104 6.22 6.85 -6.66
N GLU A 105 7.02 7.85 -7.04
CA GLU A 105 7.06 8.37 -8.41
C GLU A 105 7.59 7.33 -9.40
N GLU A 106 8.63 6.58 -9.03
CA GLU A 106 9.17 5.50 -9.87
C GLU A 106 8.24 4.27 -9.92
N PHE A 107 7.42 4.07 -8.88
CA PHE A 107 6.48 2.96 -8.83
C PHE A 107 5.29 3.13 -9.78
N ILE A 108 4.78 4.36 -9.94
CA ILE A 108 3.63 4.64 -10.79
C ILE A 108 4.12 4.92 -12.22
N PRO A 109 3.69 4.14 -13.24
CA PRO A 109 4.05 4.42 -14.62
C PRO A 109 3.46 5.76 -15.08
N HIS A 110 4.27 6.56 -15.81
CA HIS A 110 3.90 7.86 -16.39
C HIS A 110 3.03 7.74 -17.65
#